data_AF-N1QWS0-F1
#
_entry.id   AF-N1QWS0-F1
#
_cell.length_a   1.000
_cell.length_b   1.000
_cell.length_c   1.000
_cell.angle_alpha   90.00
_cell.angle_beta   90.00
_cell.angle_gamma   90.00
#
_symmetry.space_group_name_H-M   'P 1'
#
loop_
_entity.id
_entity.type
_entity.pdbx_description
1 polymer ?
#
loop_
_entity_poly.entity_id
_entity_poly.type
_entity_poly.pdbx_seq_one_letter_code
_entity_poly.pdbx_strand_id
1 'polypeptide(L)'
;MFIDQAAEALGAIGLEKSISLLKESLAADPAVEVQETCELALRRIEGQKNASGAESTTISPYLSVDPALPAKQGLSVEQLRELLLNEQEKMYERYAALFALRNDGGDYAVSAVIEALGVKSALLRHEVAYVLGQLQNKAASDALSGVLKNVNEHPMVRHEAAEALGSIADQESIALLEEFSKDPEPIVSQSCEVALSMLEYERSGKSFEFLFLQTPQVQQES
;
A
#
# COMPACT_ATOMS: atom_id res chain seq x y z
N MET A 1 10.55 -3.80 8.29
CA MET A 1 9.97 -2.44 8.34
C MET A 1 10.74 -1.61 7.34
N PHE A 2 10.12 -1.30 6.22
CA PHE A 2 10.73 -0.45 5.21
C PHE A 2 10.83 1.00 5.75
N ILE A 3 11.90 1.71 5.38
CA ILE A 3 12.25 3.02 5.94
C ILE A 3 11.31 4.12 5.39
N ASP A 4 10.75 3.91 4.20
CA ASP A 4 9.71 4.73 3.58
C ASP A 4 8.45 4.85 4.47
N GLN A 5 7.99 3.77 5.09
CA GLN A 5 6.81 3.79 5.98
C GLN A 5 6.97 4.77 7.17
N ALA A 6 8.21 5.04 7.60
CA ALA A 6 8.45 5.99 8.68
C ALA A 6 8.17 7.44 8.25
N ALA A 7 8.60 7.83 7.05
CA ALA A 7 8.33 9.17 6.51
C ALA A 7 6.83 9.37 6.27
N GLU A 8 6.16 8.34 5.75
CA GLU A 8 4.71 8.35 5.57
C GLU A 8 3.96 8.55 6.90
N ALA A 9 4.32 7.79 7.93
CA ALA A 9 3.74 7.94 9.27
C ALA A 9 3.93 9.35 9.84
N LEU A 10 5.11 9.96 9.64
CA LEU A 10 5.35 11.35 10.04
C LEU A 10 4.43 12.34 9.30
N GLY A 11 4.23 12.11 7.99
CA GLY A 11 3.28 12.86 7.18
C GLY A 11 1.83 12.69 7.64
N ALA A 12 1.44 11.47 8.00
CA ALA A 12 0.12 11.13 8.51
C ALA A 12 -0.20 11.84 9.83
N ILE A 13 0.75 11.83 10.78
CA ILE A 13 0.58 12.47 12.10
C ILE A 13 0.57 14.00 11.97
N GLY A 14 1.27 14.58 10.99
CA GLY A 14 1.25 16.02 10.77
C GLY A 14 2.21 16.81 11.69
N LEU A 15 3.22 16.17 12.29
CA LEU A 15 4.09 16.82 13.28
C LEU A 15 5.02 17.86 12.63
N GLU A 16 4.84 19.14 12.97
CA GLU A 16 5.69 20.22 12.46
C GLU A 16 7.18 20.05 12.82
N LYS A 17 7.46 19.43 13.97
CA LYS A 17 8.83 19.15 14.43
C LYS A 17 9.58 18.19 13.49
N SER A 18 8.85 17.39 12.71
CA SER A 18 9.42 16.41 11.79
C SER A 18 9.78 17.03 10.44
N ILE A 19 9.34 18.25 10.13
CA ILE A 19 9.57 18.92 8.84
C ILE A 19 11.07 19.07 8.55
N SER A 20 11.88 19.43 9.55
CA SER A 20 13.32 19.59 9.35
C SER A 20 13.98 18.27 8.98
N LEU A 21 13.59 17.18 9.66
CA LEU A 21 14.11 15.84 9.40
C LEU A 21 13.69 15.34 8.00
N LEU A 22 12.41 15.49 7.65
CA LEU A 22 11.90 15.11 6.32
C LEU A 22 12.61 15.87 5.19
N LYS A 23 12.93 17.16 5.39
CA LYS A 23 13.70 17.95 4.41
C LYS A 23 15.15 17.50 4.28
N GLU A 24 15.78 17.09 5.38
CA GLU A 24 17.13 16.55 5.38
C GLU A 24 17.18 15.22 4.62
N SER A 25 16.28 14.29 4.95
CA SER A 25 16.17 13.00 4.26
C SER A 25 15.82 13.16 2.78
N LEU A 26 14.89 14.05 2.43
CA LEU A 26 14.58 14.37 1.03
C LEU A 26 15.81 14.81 0.22
N ALA A 27 16.74 15.53 0.85
CA ALA A 27 17.92 16.07 0.18
C ALA A 27 19.13 15.12 0.15
N ALA A 28 19.24 14.23 1.13
CA ALA A 28 20.50 13.52 1.40
C ALA A 28 20.36 11.99 1.51
N ASP A 29 19.15 11.44 1.58
CA ASP A 29 18.98 9.99 1.70
C ASP A 29 19.43 9.28 0.41
N PRO A 30 20.23 8.20 0.48
CA PRO A 30 20.66 7.50 -0.73
C PRO A 30 19.55 6.71 -1.44
N ALA A 31 18.46 6.38 -0.74
CA ALA A 31 17.33 5.65 -1.32
C ALA A 31 16.32 6.61 -1.93
N VAL A 32 16.02 6.44 -3.22
CA VAL A 32 15.09 7.30 -3.95
C VAL A 32 13.68 7.16 -3.37
N GLU A 33 13.30 5.98 -2.93
CA GLU A 33 12.02 5.67 -2.31
C GLU A 33 11.83 6.48 -1.02
N VAL A 34 12.89 6.64 -0.20
CA VAL A 34 12.84 7.46 1.01
C VAL A 34 12.69 8.94 0.67
N GLN A 35 13.38 9.42 -0.36
CA GLN A 35 13.23 10.80 -0.84
C GLN A 35 11.79 11.06 -1.32
N GLU A 36 11.25 10.19 -2.17
CA GLU A 36 9.90 10.29 -2.71
C GLU A 36 8.84 10.27 -1.59
N THR A 37 8.99 9.40 -0.58
CA THR A 37 8.06 9.38 0.56
C THR A 37 8.18 10.62 1.44
N CYS A 38 9.39 11.16 1.63
CA CYS A 38 9.57 12.43 2.33
C CYS A 38 8.89 13.59 1.60
N GLU A 39 8.93 13.62 0.26
CA GLU A 39 8.19 14.59 -0.55
C GLU A 39 6.68 14.49 -0.29
N LEU A 40 6.11 13.28 -0.35
CA LEU A 40 4.69 13.03 -0.07
C LEU A 40 4.31 13.50 1.35
N ALA A 41 5.11 13.14 2.34
CA ALA A 41 4.89 13.50 3.74
C ALA A 41 4.89 15.01 3.97
N LEU A 42 5.88 15.73 3.41
CA LEU A 42 5.95 17.19 3.48
C LEU A 42 4.73 17.85 2.83
N ARG A 43 4.35 17.38 1.64
CA ARG A 43 3.20 17.92 0.90
C ARG A 43 1.89 17.70 1.66
N ARG A 44 1.75 16.55 2.33
CA ARG A 44 0.61 16.24 3.19
C ARG A 44 0.54 17.17 4.41
N ILE A 45 1.65 17.37 5.11
CA ILE A 45 1.74 18.28 6.27
C ILE A 45 1.34 19.71 5.86
N GLU A 46 1.85 20.20 4.72
CA GLU A 46 1.49 21.51 4.18
C GLU A 46 -0.01 21.61 3.83
N GLY A 47 -0.57 20.55 3.24
CA GLY A 47 -1.99 20.47 2.92
C GLY A 47 -2.89 20.55 4.16
N GLN A 48 -2.52 19.86 5.24
CA GLN A 48 -3.25 19.88 6.52
C GLN A 48 -3.26 21.28 7.14
N LYS A 49 -2.14 22.02 7.09
CA LYS A 49 -2.08 23.41 7.58
C LYS A 49 -3.02 24.32 6.81
N ASN A 50 -3.05 24.19 5.50
CA ASN A 50 -3.89 25.02 4.63
C ASN A 50 -5.39 24.67 4.74
N ALA A 51 -5.71 23.44 5.15
CA ALA A 51 -7.08 22.95 5.32
C ALA A 51 -7.70 23.27 6.70
N SER A 52 -6.97 23.92 7.61
CA SER A 52 -7.39 24.24 8.99
C SER A 52 -8.58 25.21 9.13
N GLY A 53 -9.35 25.44 8.05
CA GLY A 53 -10.64 26.14 8.05
C GLY A 53 -11.81 25.40 7.38
N ALA A 54 -11.59 24.19 6.83
CA ALA A 54 -12.66 23.38 6.23
C ALA A 54 -12.44 21.91 6.60
N GLU A 55 -13.21 21.42 7.58
CA GLU A 55 -13.29 20.00 7.91
C GLU A 55 -13.79 19.22 6.68
N SER A 56 -12.85 18.59 5.99
CA SER A 56 -13.16 17.45 5.15
C SER A 56 -12.12 16.38 5.43
N THR A 57 -12.20 15.79 6.62
CA THR A 57 -11.72 14.43 6.84
C THR A 57 -12.62 13.51 6.04
N THR A 58 -12.44 13.48 4.72
CA THR A 58 -13.00 12.43 3.88
C THR A 58 -12.32 11.14 4.32
N ILE A 59 -12.96 10.42 5.22
CA ILE A 59 -12.53 9.08 5.62
C ILE A 59 -12.53 8.24 4.33
N SER A 60 -11.38 7.65 4.01
CA SER A 60 -11.26 6.75 2.86
C SER A 60 -12.32 5.64 2.97
N PRO A 61 -12.99 5.24 1.86
CA PRO A 61 -13.88 4.09 1.86
C PRO A 61 -13.21 2.80 2.37
N TYR A 62 -11.87 2.76 2.33
CA TYR A 62 -11.03 1.64 2.73
C TYR A 62 -10.46 1.79 4.15
N LEU A 63 -10.90 2.82 4.90
CA LEU A 63 -10.42 3.13 6.27
C LEU A 63 -8.90 3.27 6.39
N SER A 64 -8.23 3.58 5.28
CA SER A 64 -6.79 3.80 5.18
C SER A 64 -6.42 5.26 5.46
N VAL A 65 -5.17 5.47 5.91
CA VAL A 65 -4.57 6.80 6.02
C VAL A 65 -3.68 7.05 4.80
N ASP A 66 -4.29 7.47 3.70
CA ASP A 66 -3.59 7.60 2.42
C ASP A 66 -2.52 8.71 2.46
N PRO A 67 -1.33 8.53 1.84
CA PRO A 67 -0.27 9.55 1.74
C PRO A 67 -0.72 10.84 1.04
N ALA A 68 -1.58 10.71 0.02
CA ALA A 68 -2.15 11.83 -0.72
C ALA A 68 -3.68 11.82 -0.62
N LEU A 69 -4.29 13.00 -0.72
CA LEU A 69 -5.74 13.06 -0.88
C LEU A 69 -6.11 12.64 -2.31
N PRO A 70 -7.23 11.93 -2.52
CA PRO A 70 -7.73 11.63 -3.85
C PRO A 70 -7.86 12.90 -4.70
N ALA A 71 -7.57 12.78 -5.99
CA ALA A 71 -7.72 13.88 -6.93
C ALA A 71 -9.13 14.49 -6.89
N LYS A 72 -9.22 15.79 -7.16
CA LYS A 72 -10.49 16.54 -7.07
C LYS A 72 -11.56 15.95 -7.99
N GLN A 73 -12.82 16.07 -7.54
CA GLN A 73 -14.00 15.68 -8.32
C GLN A 73 -14.02 16.41 -9.67
N GLY A 74 -14.33 15.67 -10.74
CA GLY A 74 -14.50 16.20 -12.10
C GLY A 74 -13.51 15.68 -13.15
N LEU A 75 -12.47 14.93 -12.74
CA LEU A 75 -11.64 14.17 -13.69
C LEU A 75 -12.34 12.86 -14.07
N SER A 76 -12.29 12.52 -15.36
CA SER A 76 -12.70 11.21 -15.85
C SER A 76 -11.65 10.14 -15.51
N VAL A 77 -12.05 8.87 -15.52
CA VAL A 77 -11.14 7.73 -15.30
C VAL A 77 -9.97 7.76 -16.29
N GLU A 78 -10.19 8.17 -17.55
CA GLU A 78 -9.09 8.33 -18.52
C GLU A 78 -8.10 9.40 -18.11
N GLN A 79 -8.57 10.57 -17.67
CA GLN A 79 -7.68 11.65 -17.24
C GLN A 79 -6.90 11.28 -15.98
N LEU A 80 -7.51 10.51 -15.08
CA LEU A 80 -6.83 9.97 -13.90
C LEU A 80 -5.78 8.93 -14.29
N ARG A 81 -6.08 8.05 -15.25
CA ARG A 81 -5.12 7.12 -15.83
C ARG A 81 -3.94 7.85 -16.47
N GLU A 82 -4.19 8.84 -17.32
CA GLU A 82 -3.15 9.66 -17.95
C GLU A 82 -2.26 10.33 -16.89
N LEU A 83 -2.87 10.90 -15.84
CA LEU A 83 -2.14 11.52 -14.74
C LEU A 83 -1.28 10.52 -13.97
N LEU A 84 -1.82 9.34 -13.64
CA LEU A 84 -1.10 8.28 -12.91
C LEU A 84 0.13 7.77 -13.70
N LEU A 85 -0.01 7.61 -15.01
CA LEU A 85 1.02 7.07 -15.89
C LEU A 85 2.04 8.11 -16.38
N ASN A 86 1.80 9.41 -16.13
CA ASN A 86 2.68 10.46 -16.61
C ASN A 86 3.94 10.61 -15.73
N GLU A 87 5.07 10.12 -16.25
CA GLU A 87 6.39 10.20 -15.59
C GLU A 87 6.97 11.62 -15.45
N GLN A 88 6.30 12.64 -16.00
CA GLN A 88 6.67 14.05 -15.81
C GLN A 88 5.86 14.71 -14.69
N GLU A 89 4.81 14.06 -14.19
CA GLU A 89 4.00 14.57 -13.09
C GLU A 89 4.64 14.25 -11.76
N LYS A 90 4.36 15.11 -10.79
CA LYS A 90 4.85 14.98 -9.43
C LYS A 90 4.22 13.79 -8.72
N MET A 91 4.95 13.21 -7.77
CA MET A 91 4.52 11.99 -7.08
C MET A 91 3.18 12.17 -6.37
N TYR A 92 2.95 13.31 -5.72
CA TYR A 92 1.71 13.58 -5.00
C TYR A 92 0.48 13.56 -5.93
N GLU A 93 0.58 14.15 -7.11
CA GLU A 93 -0.47 14.22 -8.12
C GLU A 93 -0.77 12.83 -8.72
N ARG A 94 0.26 12.00 -8.90
CA ARG A 94 0.12 10.59 -9.32
C ARG A 94 -0.57 9.75 -8.23
N TYR A 95 -0.17 9.91 -6.97
CA TYR A 95 -0.84 9.27 -5.82
C TYR A 95 -2.31 9.73 -5.69
N ALA A 96 -2.57 11.02 -5.88
CA ALA A 96 -3.93 11.55 -5.87
C ALA A 96 -4.80 10.89 -6.96
N ALA A 97 -4.23 10.66 -8.15
CA ALA A 97 -4.91 9.94 -9.23
C ALA A 97 -5.16 8.48 -8.88
N LEU A 98 -4.15 7.79 -8.33
CA LEU A 98 -4.25 6.41 -7.87
C LEU A 98 -5.39 6.21 -6.85
N PHE A 99 -5.47 7.05 -5.82
CA PHE A 99 -6.55 6.94 -4.83
C PHE A 99 -7.92 7.34 -5.36
N ALA A 100 -7.99 8.25 -6.32
CA ALA A 100 -9.26 8.55 -7.01
C ALA A 100 -9.74 7.34 -7.84
N LEU A 101 -8.83 6.67 -8.56
CA LEU A 101 -9.13 5.44 -9.30
C LEU A 101 -9.54 4.29 -8.36
N ARG A 102 -8.85 4.14 -7.23
CA ARG A 102 -9.25 3.17 -6.19
C ARG A 102 -10.68 3.43 -5.71
N ASN A 103 -10.98 4.68 -5.37
CA ASN A 103 -12.29 5.04 -4.83
C ASN A 103 -13.43 4.94 -5.87
N ASP A 104 -13.10 5.01 -7.16
CA ASP A 104 -14.04 4.68 -8.25
C ASP A 104 -14.31 3.17 -8.32
N GLY A 105 -13.25 2.36 -8.35
CA GLY A 105 -13.34 0.89 -8.28
C GLY A 105 -14.00 0.21 -9.49
N GLY A 106 -14.38 0.95 -10.53
CA GLY A 106 -14.93 0.38 -11.75
C GLY A 106 -13.89 -0.39 -12.57
N ASP A 107 -14.33 -1.32 -13.43
CA ASP A 107 -13.43 -2.19 -14.21
C ASP A 107 -12.37 -1.41 -15.01
N TYR A 108 -12.74 -0.24 -15.54
CA TYR A 108 -11.80 0.62 -16.27
C TYR A 108 -10.78 1.28 -15.33
N ALA A 109 -11.19 1.70 -14.14
CA ALA A 109 -10.29 2.24 -13.13
C ALA A 109 -9.34 1.16 -12.61
N VAL A 110 -9.83 -0.04 -12.34
CA VAL A 110 -9.01 -1.21 -11.96
C VAL A 110 -7.98 -1.51 -13.05
N SER A 111 -8.38 -1.50 -14.32
CA SER A 111 -7.46 -1.71 -15.44
C SER A 111 -6.36 -0.65 -15.51
N ALA A 112 -6.69 0.62 -15.26
CA ALA A 112 -5.72 1.71 -15.19
C ALA A 112 -4.73 1.56 -14.02
N VAL A 113 -5.21 1.09 -12.86
CA VAL A 113 -4.35 0.80 -11.70
C VAL A 113 -3.43 -0.39 -12.00
N ILE A 114 -3.92 -1.46 -12.64
CA ILE A 114 -3.08 -2.60 -13.06
C ILE A 114 -1.98 -2.14 -14.01
N GLU A 115 -2.30 -1.30 -14.98
CA GLU A 115 -1.31 -0.75 -15.92
C GLU A 115 -0.20 0.04 -15.20
N ALA A 116 -0.54 0.71 -14.10
CA ALA A 116 0.41 1.47 -13.30
C ALA A 116 1.45 0.61 -12.57
N LEU A 117 1.33 -0.73 -12.54
CA LEU A 117 2.43 -1.62 -12.14
C LEU A 117 3.64 -1.52 -13.09
N GLY A 118 3.49 -0.91 -14.26
CA GLY A 118 4.59 -0.69 -15.22
C GLY A 118 5.35 0.64 -15.08
N VAL A 119 4.99 1.49 -14.11
CA VAL A 119 5.65 2.81 -13.90
C VAL A 119 7.07 2.67 -13.34
N LYS A 120 7.87 3.74 -13.46
CA LYS A 120 9.30 3.68 -13.10
C LYS A 120 9.61 3.67 -11.60
N SER A 121 8.89 4.44 -10.79
CA SER A 121 9.15 4.52 -9.35
C SER A 121 8.76 3.22 -8.66
N ALA A 122 9.69 2.63 -7.90
CA ALA A 122 9.42 1.46 -7.08
C ALA A 122 8.44 1.80 -5.95
N LEU A 123 8.51 3.01 -5.39
CA LEU A 123 7.57 3.48 -4.39
C LEU A 123 6.13 3.52 -4.95
N LEU A 124 5.94 4.08 -6.15
CA LEU A 124 4.61 4.10 -6.76
C LEU A 124 4.12 2.70 -7.14
N ARG A 125 4.99 1.80 -7.64
CA ARG A 125 4.60 0.41 -7.92
C ARG A 125 4.17 -0.33 -6.65
N HIS A 126 4.87 -0.10 -5.54
CA HIS A 126 4.47 -0.61 -4.23
C HIS A 126 3.08 -0.12 -3.87
N GLU A 127 2.82 1.18 -3.92
CA GLU A 127 1.49 1.73 -3.60
C GLU A 127 0.39 1.20 -4.53
N VAL A 128 0.70 1.02 -5.82
CA VAL A 128 -0.22 0.42 -6.79
C VAL A 128 -0.57 -1.01 -6.37
N ALA A 129 0.40 -1.83 -5.97
CA ALA A 129 0.14 -3.18 -5.47
C ALA A 129 -0.73 -3.17 -4.21
N TYR A 130 -0.44 -2.26 -3.26
CA TYR A 130 -1.25 -2.05 -2.06
C TYR A 130 -2.71 -1.74 -2.41
N VAL A 131 -2.93 -0.79 -3.32
CA VAL A 131 -4.26 -0.40 -3.80
C VAL A 131 -4.99 -1.54 -4.51
N LEU A 132 -4.29 -2.36 -5.29
CA LEU A 132 -4.88 -3.55 -5.91
C LEU A 132 -5.29 -4.60 -4.86
N GLY A 133 -4.49 -4.74 -3.79
CA GLY A 133 -4.85 -5.53 -2.61
C GLY A 133 -6.13 -5.02 -1.93
N GLN A 134 -6.26 -3.71 -1.75
CA GLN A 134 -7.47 -3.08 -1.21
C GLN A 134 -8.70 -3.30 -2.10
N LEU A 135 -8.53 -3.27 -3.41
CA LEU A 135 -9.60 -3.49 -4.39
C LEU A 135 -10.08 -4.94 -4.44
N GLN A 136 -9.21 -5.90 -4.08
CA GLN A 136 -9.48 -7.35 -4.10
C GLN A 136 -10.06 -7.87 -5.44
N ASN A 137 -9.79 -7.17 -6.55
CA ASN A 137 -10.31 -7.53 -7.86
C ASN A 137 -9.39 -8.56 -8.53
N LYS A 138 -9.95 -9.74 -8.84
CA LYS A 138 -9.24 -10.86 -9.49
C LYS A 138 -8.61 -10.52 -10.83
N ALA A 139 -9.04 -9.46 -11.51
CA ALA A 139 -8.38 -8.97 -12.72
C ALA A 139 -6.90 -8.62 -12.49
N ALA A 140 -6.50 -8.32 -11.25
CA ALA A 140 -5.14 -7.98 -10.88
C ALA A 140 -4.22 -9.20 -10.61
N SER A 141 -4.77 -10.39 -10.43
CA SER A 141 -4.02 -11.57 -9.96
C SER A 141 -2.85 -11.92 -10.87
N ASP A 142 -3.04 -11.90 -12.18
CA ASP A 142 -1.99 -12.21 -13.16
C ASP A 142 -0.84 -11.19 -13.10
N ALA A 143 -1.19 -9.91 -13.00
CA ALA A 143 -0.21 -8.82 -12.97
C ALA A 143 0.60 -8.86 -11.67
N LEU A 144 -0.06 -9.01 -10.51
CA LEU A 144 0.59 -9.13 -9.21
C LEU A 144 1.44 -10.41 -9.12
N SER A 145 0.98 -11.51 -9.70
CA SER A 145 1.78 -12.74 -9.82
C SER A 145 3.06 -12.53 -10.63
N GLY A 146 2.98 -11.74 -11.71
CA GLY A 146 4.14 -11.33 -12.50
C GLY A 146 5.15 -10.52 -11.68
N VAL A 147 4.67 -9.60 -10.84
CA VAL A 147 5.49 -8.80 -9.93
C VAL A 147 6.19 -9.69 -8.89
N LEU A 148 5.46 -10.57 -8.20
CA LEU A 148 6.02 -11.47 -7.19
C LEU A 148 7.12 -12.38 -7.76
N LYS A 149 6.90 -12.92 -8.97
CA LYS A 149 7.84 -13.81 -9.68
C LYS A 149 9.09 -13.09 -10.21
N ASN A 150 9.06 -11.76 -10.34
CA ASN A 150 10.17 -11.02 -10.92
C ASN A 150 11.29 -10.84 -9.89
N VAL A 151 12.32 -11.70 -9.95
CA VAL A 151 13.50 -11.63 -9.08
C VAL A 151 14.33 -10.34 -9.21
N ASN A 152 14.13 -9.58 -10.29
CA ASN A 152 14.80 -8.29 -10.50
C ASN A 152 13.94 -7.10 -10.05
N GLU A 153 12.71 -7.34 -9.60
CA GLU A 153 11.87 -6.29 -9.01
C GLU A 153 12.37 -5.94 -7.60
N HIS A 154 12.14 -4.69 -7.21
CA HIS A 154 12.49 -4.20 -5.90
C HIS A 154 11.76 -5.01 -4.80
N PRO A 155 12.46 -5.48 -3.74
CA PRO A 155 11.87 -6.33 -2.70
C PRO A 155 10.59 -5.78 -2.06
N MET A 156 10.51 -4.45 -1.90
CA MET A 156 9.33 -3.75 -1.40
C MET A 156 8.08 -3.94 -2.26
N VAL A 157 8.24 -3.90 -3.58
CA VAL A 157 7.12 -4.09 -4.52
C VAL A 157 6.71 -5.57 -4.54
N ARG A 158 7.67 -6.49 -4.46
CA ARG A 158 7.40 -7.95 -4.38
C ARG A 158 6.67 -8.34 -3.10
N HIS A 159 7.08 -7.76 -1.97
CA HIS A 159 6.42 -7.87 -0.67
C HIS A 159 4.94 -7.47 -0.77
N GLU A 160 4.68 -6.27 -1.29
CA GLU A 160 3.32 -5.75 -1.38
C GLU A 160 2.47 -6.56 -2.36
N ALA A 161 3.05 -7.05 -3.45
CA ALA A 161 2.37 -7.96 -4.36
C ALA A 161 1.96 -9.28 -3.67
N ALA A 162 2.79 -9.83 -2.78
CA ALA A 162 2.44 -11.01 -2.00
C ALA A 162 1.25 -10.74 -1.05
N GLU A 163 1.23 -9.60 -0.36
CA GLU A 163 0.12 -9.23 0.53
C GLU A 163 -1.18 -8.95 -0.25
N ALA A 164 -1.07 -8.31 -1.41
CA ALA A 164 -2.19 -8.07 -2.32
C ALA A 164 -2.79 -9.38 -2.87
N LEU A 165 -1.95 -10.34 -3.29
CA LEU A 165 -2.39 -11.68 -3.72
C LEU A 165 -3.07 -12.44 -2.56
N GLY A 166 -2.55 -12.28 -1.34
CA GLY A 166 -3.18 -12.79 -0.12
C GLY A 166 -4.59 -12.21 0.08
N SER A 167 -4.72 -10.90 -0.12
CA SER A 167 -6.01 -10.19 -0.01
C SER A 167 -7.02 -10.59 -1.09
N ILE A 168 -6.57 -10.92 -2.31
CA ILE A 168 -7.44 -11.39 -3.41
C ILE A 168 -7.89 -12.85 -3.18
N ALA A 169 -7.02 -13.67 -2.58
CA ALA A 169 -7.35 -15.01 -2.08
C ALA A 169 -7.85 -16.03 -3.13
N ASP A 170 -7.51 -15.87 -4.41
CA ASP A 170 -7.85 -16.87 -5.41
C ASP A 170 -6.91 -18.10 -5.36
N GLN A 171 -7.31 -19.19 -6.03
CA GLN A 171 -6.61 -20.47 -5.92
C GLN A 171 -5.18 -20.43 -6.51
N GLU A 172 -4.95 -19.65 -7.57
CA GLU A 172 -3.65 -19.53 -8.20
C GLU A 172 -2.73 -18.64 -7.37
N SER A 173 -3.27 -17.55 -6.83
CA SER A 173 -2.59 -16.68 -5.86
C SER A 173 -2.11 -17.48 -4.64
N ILE A 174 -2.94 -18.35 -4.07
CA ILE A 174 -2.58 -19.16 -2.90
C ILE A 174 -1.44 -20.13 -3.21
N ALA A 175 -1.55 -20.86 -4.32
CA ALA A 175 -0.48 -21.78 -4.74
C ALA A 175 0.84 -21.04 -4.96
N LEU A 176 0.78 -19.82 -5.50
CA LEU A 176 1.95 -19.00 -5.69
C LEU A 176 2.55 -18.51 -4.35
N LEU A 177 1.73 -18.09 -3.39
CA LEU A 177 2.22 -17.72 -2.06
C LEU A 177 2.87 -18.91 -1.34
N GLU A 178 2.33 -20.13 -1.48
CA GLU A 178 2.95 -21.34 -0.93
C GLU A 178 4.33 -21.60 -1.55
N GLU A 179 4.48 -21.39 -2.86
CA GLU A 179 5.78 -21.49 -3.55
C GLU A 179 6.76 -20.43 -3.03
N PHE A 180 6.34 -19.17 -2.95
CA PHE A 180 7.18 -18.03 -2.58
C PHE A 180 7.36 -17.84 -1.07
N SER A 181 6.69 -18.64 -0.22
CA SER A 181 7.02 -18.77 1.21
C SER A 181 8.45 -19.26 1.46
N LYS A 182 9.14 -19.75 0.42
CA LYS A 182 10.54 -20.20 0.44
C LYS A 182 11.46 -19.28 -0.35
N ASP A 183 11.00 -18.08 -0.73
CA ASP A 183 11.81 -17.12 -1.48
C ASP A 183 13.10 -16.78 -0.70
N PRO A 184 14.26 -16.65 -1.37
CA PRO A 184 15.49 -16.28 -0.70
C PRO A 184 15.48 -14.86 -0.13
N GLU A 185 14.61 -13.97 -0.62
CA GLU A 185 14.42 -12.63 -0.09
C GLU A 185 13.49 -12.70 1.14
N PRO A 186 14.00 -12.49 2.37
CA PRO A 186 13.23 -12.75 3.58
C PRO A 186 11.94 -11.94 3.69
N ILE A 187 11.93 -10.71 3.17
CA ILE A 187 10.72 -9.88 3.24
C ILE A 187 9.59 -10.39 2.35
N VAL A 188 9.95 -11.04 1.23
CA VAL A 188 8.97 -11.67 0.34
C VAL A 188 8.46 -12.95 0.96
N SER A 189 9.36 -13.82 1.44
CA SER A 189 8.96 -15.09 2.04
C SER A 189 8.08 -14.89 3.27
N GLN A 190 8.43 -13.94 4.15
CA GLN A 190 7.65 -13.61 5.34
C GLN A 190 6.26 -13.05 4.99
N SER A 191 6.14 -12.21 3.96
CA SER A 191 4.82 -11.72 3.54
C SER A 191 3.96 -12.80 2.93
N CYS A 192 4.53 -13.74 2.19
CA CYS A 192 3.80 -14.93 1.76
C CYS A 192 3.30 -15.75 2.96
N GLU A 193 4.13 -15.97 3.97
CA GLU A 193 3.73 -16.68 5.21
C GLU A 193 2.62 -15.95 5.95
N VAL A 194 2.71 -14.63 6.09
CA VAL A 194 1.67 -13.79 6.73
C VAL A 194 0.37 -13.87 5.95
N ALA A 195 0.41 -13.68 4.63
CA ALA A 195 -0.77 -13.76 3.76
C ALA A 195 -1.47 -15.14 3.88
N LEU A 196 -0.70 -16.23 3.83
CA LEU A 196 -1.23 -17.59 4.01
C LEU A 196 -1.83 -17.80 5.40
N SER A 197 -1.17 -17.28 6.44
CA SER A 197 -1.65 -17.38 7.83
C SER A 197 -2.96 -16.60 8.03
N MET A 198 -3.09 -15.43 7.42
CA MET A 198 -4.34 -14.65 7.42
C MET A 198 -5.47 -15.42 6.72
N LEU A 199 -5.19 -16.02 5.56
CA LEU A 199 -6.15 -16.85 4.83
C LEU A 199 -6.59 -18.09 5.61
N GLU A 200 -5.65 -18.79 6.25
CA GLU A 200 -5.97 -19.93 7.13
C GLU A 200 -6.85 -19.48 8.29
N TYR A 201 -6.52 -18.35 8.91
CA TYR A 201 -7.28 -17.78 10.00
C TYR A 201 -8.72 -17.45 9.58
N GLU A 202 -8.92 -16.75 8.46
CA GLU A 202 -10.23 -16.43 7.92
C GLU A 202 -11.05 -17.70 7.60
N ARG A 203 -10.41 -18.71 6.99
CA ARG A 203 -11.03 -20.01 6.70
C ARG A 203 -11.39 -20.79 7.96
N SER A 204 -10.64 -20.62 9.05
CA SER A 204 -10.90 -21.31 10.32
C SER A 204 -12.17 -20.80 11.03
N GLY A 205 -12.72 -19.66 10.60
CA GLY A 205 -13.95 -19.09 11.16
C GLY A 205 -13.84 -18.66 12.62
N LYS A 206 -12.64 -18.57 13.18
CA LYS A 206 -12.40 -18.10 14.55
C LYS A 206 -12.53 -16.58 14.60
N SER A 207 -13.33 -16.05 15.53
CA SER A 207 -13.39 -14.60 15.75
C SER A 207 -12.11 -14.13 16.47
N PHE A 208 -11.71 -12.89 16.20
CA PHE A 208 -10.53 -12.24 16.79
C PHE A 208 -10.56 -12.18 18.34
N GLU A 209 -11.74 -12.40 18.94
CA GLU A 209 -11.93 -12.49 20.40
C GLU A 209 -11.23 -13.71 21.02
N PHE A 210 -10.94 -14.77 20.25
CA PHE A 210 -10.36 -16.01 20.79
C PHE A 210 -8.92 -15.82 21.30
N LEU A 211 -8.20 -14.81 20.79
CA LEU A 211 -6.82 -14.50 21.22
C LEU A 211 -6.75 -13.80 22.59
N PHE A 212 -7.81 -13.11 23.03
CA PHE A 212 -7.82 -12.34 24.28
C PHE A 212 -8.56 -13.04 25.44
N LEU A 213 -9.23 -14.17 25.19
CA LEU A 213 -10.00 -14.91 26.19
C LEU A 213 -9.28 -16.14 26.76
N GLN A 214 -8.01 -16.36 26.43
CA GLN A 214 -7.20 -17.35 27.15
C GLN A 214 -6.81 -16.79 28.52
N THR A 215 -7.77 -16.77 29.44
CA THR A 215 -7.50 -16.60 30.87
C THR A 215 -6.53 -17.71 31.28
N PRO A 216 -5.39 -17.41 31.93
CA PRO A 216 -4.47 -18.45 32.36
C PRO A 216 -5.21 -19.41 33.30
N GLN A 217 -5.24 -20.70 32.97
CA GLN A 217 -5.64 -21.72 33.93
C GLN A 217 -4.57 -21.76 35.02
N VAL A 218 -4.86 -21.13 36.16
CA VAL A 218 -4.07 -21.31 37.37
C VAL A 218 -4.24 -22.77 37.79
N GLN A 219 -3.20 -23.57 37.57
CA GLN A 219 -3.11 -24.91 38.15
C GLN A 219 -3.12 -24.76 39.68
N GLN A 220 -4.22 -25.15 40.31
CA GLN A 220 -4.24 -25.38 41.76
C GLN A 220 -3.52 -26.70 42.02
N GLU A 221 -2.26 -26.61 42.46
CA GLU A 221 -1.54 -27.74 43.03
C GLU A 221 -2.20 -28.11 44.37
N SER A 222 -2.62 -29.37 44.48
CA SER A 222 -3.20 -30.02 45.65
C SER A 222 -2.14 -30.54 46.62
#